data_AF-A0A8R1IFQ3-F1
#
_entry.id   AF-A0A8R1IFQ3-F1
#
_cell.length_a   1.000
_cell.length_b   1.000
_cell.length_c   1.000
_cell.angle_alpha   90.00
_cell.angle_beta   90.00
_cell.angle_gamma   90.00
#
_symmetry.space_group_name_H-M   'P 1'
#
loop_
_entity.id
_entity.type
_entity.pdbx_description
1 polymer ?
#
loop_
_entity_poly.entity_id
_entity_poly.type
_entity_poly.pdbx_seq_one_letter_code
_entity_poly.pdbx_strand_id
1 'polypeptide(L)'
;MRPWARANLGRSWVFQQDNDPKHTSGHFANWFRRRRVDLLEWPTSNANQKFAQLEAAWKSIPMTVVQTLLDSMPRRCQAVIDAKGYPTKY
;
A
#
# COMPACT_ATOMS: atom_id res chain seq x y z
N MET A 1 12.65 14.17 5.42
CA MET A 1 12.42 12.76 5.81
C MET A 1 13.03 12.42 7.17
N ARG A 2 14.34 12.17 7.33
CA ARG A 2 14.93 11.71 8.62
C ARG A 2 14.71 12.64 9.83
N PRO A 3 14.82 13.98 9.73
CA PRO A 3 14.56 14.86 10.87
C PRO A 3 13.11 14.74 11.38
N TRP A 4 12.16 14.62 10.45
CA TRP A 4 10.74 14.43 10.77
C TRP A 4 10.48 13.05 11.38
N ALA A 5 11.02 11.98 10.79
CA ALA A 5 10.84 10.62 11.31
C ALA A 5 11.43 10.46 12.71
N ARG A 6 12.60 11.04 13.00
CA ARG A 6 13.17 11.01 14.35
C ARG A 6 12.36 11.82 15.37
N ALA A 7 11.74 12.92 14.93
CA ALA A 7 10.90 13.76 15.79
C ALA A 7 9.54 13.11 16.09
N ASN A 8 8.97 12.33 15.17
CA ASN A 8 7.59 11.85 15.27
C ASN A 8 7.46 10.33 15.51
N LEU A 9 8.43 9.51 15.08
CA LEU A 9 8.37 8.04 15.15
C LEU A 9 9.38 7.45 16.17
N GLY A 10 10.14 8.31 16.86
CA GLY A 10 11.15 7.90 17.83
C GLY A 10 12.47 7.41 17.19
N ARG A 11 13.30 6.72 17.99
CA ARG A 11 14.64 6.24 17.54
C ARG A 11 14.62 4.88 16.83
N SER A 12 13.52 4.13 16.91
CA SER A 12 13.42 2.73 16.46
C SER A 12 12.43 2.54 15.31
N TRP A 13 12.46 3.43 14.31
CA TRP A 13 11.61 3.31 13.14
C TRP A 13 12.33 2.51 12.05
N VAL A 14 11.56 1.65 11.35
CA VAL A 14 12.03 0.86 10.23
C VAL A 14 11.47 1.47 8.95
N PHE A 15 12.31 1.62 7.94
CA PHE A 15 11.92 2.09 6.62
C PHE A 15 11.43 0.92 5.77
N GLN A 16 10.26 1.05 5.15
CA GLN A 16 9.68 0.01 4.29
C GLN A 16 9.69 0.49 2.84
N GLN A 17 10.36 -0.25 1.95
CA GLN A 17 10.41 0.02 0.50
C GLN A 17 10.40 -1.27 -0.29
N ASP A 18 9.84 -1.31 -1.49
CA ASP A 18 9.82 -2.53 -2.30
C ASP A 18 11.16 -2.80 -3.05
N ASN A 19 11.33 -4.03 -3.54
CA ASN A 19 12.54 -4.46 -4.26
C ASN A 19 12.54 -4.08 -5.76
N ASP A 20 11.89 -2.99 -6.16
CA ASP A 20 11.99 -2.49 -7.54
C ASP A 20 13.46 -2.14 -7.87
N PRO A 21 14.01 -2.52 -9.04
CA PRO A 21 15.39 -2.20 -9.45
C PRO A 21 15.82 -0.75 -9.22
N LYS A 22 14.90 0.22 -9.31
CA LYS A 22 15.19 1.64 -9.04
C LYS A 22 15.50 1.93 -7.55
N HIS A 23 14.99 1.10 -6.65
CA HIS A 23 15.15 1.18 -5.19
C HIS A 23 16.19 0.20 -4.63
N THR A 24 16.85 -0.61 -5.47
CA THR A 24 17.90 -1.55 -5.06
C THR A 24 19.30 -1.19 -5.60
N SER A 25 19.44 -0.02 -6.25
CA SER A 25 20.73 0.44 -6.77
C SER A 25 21.81 0.52 -5.68
N GLY A 26 23.06 0.21 -6.05
CA GLY A 26 24.20 0.22 -5.12
C GLY A 26 24.43 1.58 -4.46
N HIS A 27 24.15 2.69 -5.17
CA HIS A 27 24.22 4.04 -4.60
C HIS A 27 23.21 4.23 -3.47
N PHE A 28 21.98 3.77 -3.66
CA PHE A 28 20.90 3.91 -2.69
C PHE A 28 21.10 2.98 -1.48
N ALA A 29 21.55 1.75 -1.70
CA ALA A 29 21.95 0.83 -0.62
C ALA A 29 23.09 1.41 0.24
N ASN A 30 24.10 2.04 -0.38
CA ASN A 30 25.19 2.70 0.34
C ASN A 30 24.70 3.92 1.14
N TRP A 31 23.75 4.68 0.60
CA TRP A 31 23.14 5.81 1.31
C TRP A 31 22.42 5.36 2.59
N PHE A 32 21.62 4.29 2.55
CA PHE A 32 20.95 3.75 3.74
C PHE A 32 21.95 3.28 4.81
N ARG A 33 22.98 2.55 4.39
CA ARG A 33 24.05 2.08 5.29
C ARG A 33 24.75 3.26 5.98
N ARG A 34 25.14 4.29 5.23
CA ARG A 34 25.79 5.50 5.77
C ARG A 34 24.90 6.24 6.76
N ARG A 35 23.58 6.23 6.54
CA ARG A 35 22.63 6.98 7.37
C ARG A 35 22.02 6.19 8.53
N ARG A 36 22.40 4.90 8.69
CA ARG A 36 21.90 3.99 9.74
C ARG A 36 20.37 4.02 9.80
N VAL A 37 19.76 3.75 8.65
CA VAL A 37 18.32 3.61 8.53
C VAL A 37 18.06 2.13 8.33
N ASP A 38 17.33 1.54 9.26
CA ASP A 38 16.96 0.13 9.20
C ASP A 38 15.92 -0.05 8.12
N LEU A 39 16.19 -0.94 7.16
CA LEU A 39 15.26 -1.27 6.09
C LEU A 39 14.53 -2.57 6.45
N LEU A 40 13.21 -2.57 6.31
CA LEU A 40 12.41 -3.77 6.45
C LEU A 40 12.79 -4.75 5.33
N GLU A 41 13.17 -5.96 5.69
CA GLU A 41 13.37 -7.03 4.74
C GLU A 41 12.03 -7.39 4.10
N TRP A 42 11.94 -7.21 2.79
CA TRP A 42 10.75 -7.61 2.05
C TRP A 42 10.89 -9.03 1.51
N PRO A 43 9.89 -9.90 1.75
CA PRO A 43 9.95 -11.30 1.35
C PRO A 43 9.94 -11.52 -0.17
N THR A 44 9.59 -10.52 -0.97
CA THR A 44 9.46 -10.66 -2.43
C THR A 44 10.68 -10.12 -3.14
N SER A 45 11.54 -11.02 -3.61
CA SER A 45 12.72 -10.68 -4.40
C SER A 45 12.44 -10.66 -5.91
N ASN A 46 11.36 -11.28 -6.38
CA ASN A 46 11.07 -11.38 -7.82
C ASN A 46 9.58 -11.13 -8.17
N ALA A 47 9.32 -10.84 -9.44
CA ALA A 47 7.98 -10.53 -9.95
C ALA A 47 6.98 -11.67 -9.73
N ASN A 48 7.43 -12.93 -9.80
CA ASN A 48 6.59 -14.11 -9.61
C ASN A 48 6.10 -14.23 -8.16
N GLN A 49 6.96 -13.96 -7.18
CA GLN A 49 6.59 -13.93 -5.76
C GLN A 49 5.58 -12.81 -5.48
N LYS A 50 5.79 -11.62 -6.06
CA LYS A 50 4.81 -10.52 -5.97
C LYS A 50 3.46 -10.93 -6.58
N PHE A 51 3.47 -11.55 -7.76
CA PHE A 51 2.26 -12.01 -8.41
C PHE A 51 1.53 -13.08 -7.61
N ALA A 52 2.24 -14.08 -7.08
CA ALA A 52 1.65 -15.14 -6.27
C ALA A 52 1.00 -14.58 -4.98
N GLN A 53 1.61 -13.57 -4.35
CA GLN A 53 1.00 -12.87 -3.21
C GLN A 53 -0.25 -12.11 -3.60
N LEU A 54 -0.24 -11.39 -4.73
CA LEU A 54 -1.41 -10.68 -5.25
C LEU A 54 -2.54 -11.65 -5.62
N GLU A 55 -2.23 -12.76 -6.26
CA GLU A 55 -3.20 -13.79 -6.62
C GLU A 55 -3.81 -14.43 -5.37
N ALA A 56 -2.99 -14.75 -4.36
CA ALA A 56 -3.48 -15.29 -3.08
C ALA A 56 -4.38 -14.27 -2.36
N ALA A 57 -3.96 -13.00 -2.29
CA ALA A 57 -4.76 -11.94 -1.70
C ALA A 57 -6.08 -11.74 -2.45
N TRP A 58 -6.07 -11.74 -3.78
CA TRP A 58 -7.27 -11.64 -4.60
C TRP A 58 -8.24 -12.80 -4.36
N LYS A 59 -7.72 -14.05 -4.34
CA LYS A 59 -8.52 -15.25 -4.02
C LYS A 59 -9.06 -15.26 -2.60
N SER A 60 -8.41 -14.56 -1.67
CA SER A 60 -8.85 -14.47 -0.28
C SER A 60 -10.04 -13.53 -0.07
N ILE A 61 -10.38 -12.69 -1.05
CA ILE A 61 -11.52 -11.77 -0.96
C ILE A 61 -12.82 -12.61 -0.98
N PRO A 62 -13.61 -12.61 0.11
CA PRO A 62 -14.84 -13.38 0.14
C PRO A 62 -15.86 -12.84 -0.87
N MET A 63 -16.62 -13.73 -1.53
CA MET A 63 -17.70 -13.33 -2.43
C MET A 63 -18.77 -12.45 -1.77
N THR A 64 -18.92 -12.54 -0.45
CA THR A 64 -19.81 -11.68 0.34
C THR A 64 -19.43 -10.20 0.25
N VAL A 65 -18.14 -9.87 0.10
CA VAL A 65 -17.68 -8.49 -0.11
C VAL A 65 -18.18 -7.97 -1.46
N VAL A 66 -18.03 -8.78 -2.51
CA VAL A 66 -18.51 -8.42 -3.86
C VAL A 66 -20.02 -8.25 -3.87
N GLN A 67 -20.76 -9.17 -3.24
CA GLN A 67 -22.21 -9.08 -3.13
C GLN A 67 -22.64 -7.83 -2.37
N THR A 68 -22.01 -7.52 -1.23
CA THR A 68 -22.32 -6.33 -0.44
C THR A 68 -22.07 -5.04 -1.22
N LEU A 69 -21.02 -5.01 -2.05
CA LEU A 69 -20.75 -3.87 -2.93
C LEU A 69 -21.86 -3.70 -3.97
N LEU A 70 -22.26 -4.78 -4.64
CA LEU A 70 -23.36 -4.77 -5.61
C LEU A 70 -24.68 -4.32 -4.96
N ASP A 71 -25.04 -4.90 -3.82
CA ASP A 71 -26.26 -4.55 -3.07
C ASP A 71 -26.26 -3.10 -2.60
N SER A 72 -25.08 -2.49 -2.44
CA SER A 72 -24.94 -1.08 -2.07
C SER A 72 -25.16 -0.11 -3.24
N MET A 73 -25.06 -0.57 -4.49
CA MET A 73 -25.07 0.29 -5.68
C MET A 73 -26.33 1.15 -5.81
N PRO A 74 -27.57 0.63 -5.64
CA PRO A 74 -28.77 1.46 -5.74
C PRO A 74 -28.73 2.67 -4.79
N ARG A 75 -28.23 2.48 -3.58
CA ARG A 75 -28.10 3.55 -2.57
C ARG A 75 -27.03 4.58 -2.94
N ARG A 76 -25.93 4.17 -3.57
CA ARG A 76 -24.87 5.07 -4.06
C ARG A 76 -25.38 5.90 -5.23
N CYS A 77 -26.08 5.27 -6.18
CA CYS A 77 -26.72 5.95 -7.29
C CYS A 77 -27.76 6.97 -6.80
N GLN A 78 -28.60 6.58 -5.83
CA GLN A 78 -29.58 7.49 -5.24
C GLN A 78 -28.90 8.70 -4.58
N ALA A 79 -27.79 8.49 -3.85
CA ALA A 79 -27.05 9.60 -3.25
C ALA A 79 -26.53 10.60 -4.29
N VAL A 80 -26.12 10.13 -5.48
CA VAL A 80 -25.71 11.01 -6.60
C VAL A 80 -26.90 11.76 -7.18
N ILE A 81 -28.07 11.12 -7.31
CA ILE A 81 -29.31 11.77 -7.77
C ILE A 81 -29.73 12.88 -6.80
N ASP A 82 -29.76 12.58 -5.50
CA ASP A 82 -30.11 13.54 -4.46
C ASP A 82 -29.12 14.72 -4.42
N ALA A 83 -27.84 14.42 -4.64
CA ALA A 83 -26.77 15.40 -4.78
C ALA A 83 -26.77 16.11 -6.14
N LYS A 84 -27.73 15.86 -7.05
CA LYS A 84 -27.78 16.46 -8.39
C LYS A 84 -26.47 16.31 -9.18
N GLY A 85 -25.80 15.17 -9.02
CA GLY A 85 -24.52 14.86 -9.67
C GLY A 85 -23.27 15.38 -8.94
N TYR A 86 -23.42 16.08 -7.81
CA TYR A 86 -22.26 16.50 -7.00
C TYR A 86 -21.64 15.33 -6.21
N PRO A 87 -20.38 15.46 -5.75
CA PRO A 87 -19.70 14.41 -4.98
C PRO A 87 -20.48 13.94 -3.75
N THR A 88 -20.41 12.64 -3.47
CA THR A 88 -21.04 12.02 -2.30
C THR A 88 -19.96 11.49 -1.35
N LYS A 89 -20.37 10.93 -0.20
CA LYS A 89 -19.43 10.30 0.77
C LYS A 89 -18.83 8.97 0.30
N TYR A 90 -19.34 8.42 -0.81
CA TYR A 90 -18.95 7.11 -1.34
C TYR A 90 -17.83 7.18 -2.36
#